data_AF-L2FRQ5-F1
#
_entry.id   AF-L2FRQ5-F1
#
_cell.length_a   1.000
_cell.length_b   1.000
_cell.length_c   1.000
_cell.angle_alpha   90.00
_cell.angle_beta   90.00
_cell.angle_gamma   90.00
#
_symmetry.space_group_name_H-M   'P 1'
#
loop_
_entity.id
_entity.type
_entity.pdbx_description
1 polymer ?
#
loop_
_entity_poly.entity_id
_entity_poly.type
_entity_poly.pdbx_seq_one_letter_code
_entity_poly.pdbx_strand_id
1 'polypeptide(L)'
;MSTEDHRWVFETGDFADFRIETKLGISNLADVDSQTMGHLLDFFYRGNTPWKCPDDMLMLAKLWILADRLQATSAMIEVEHRVKSKLNGLSNKFIVADCTLLDTVFHHKACAESGLGYAVGEAACAILIDRSQYPKKSDLVEKHARENILSANMMLFWASRYKENSDEFEFTYRSSTVMKQRIDREEEFRDKLISEKMTKPSRILTSGPDATTSKKRKQSS
;
A
#
# COMPACT_ATOMS: atom_id res chain seq x y z
N MET A 1 -19.83 9.50 -37.72
CA MET A 1 -19.15 9.50 -36.41
C MET A 1 -20.18 9.09 -35.37
N SER A 2 -20.29 7.79 -35.09
CA SER A 2 -21.14 7.28 -34.01
C SER A 2 -20.27 7.08 -32.78
N THR A 3 -20.58 7.78 -31.70
CA THR A 3 -20.10 7.47 -30.35
C THR A 3 -20.70 6.12 -29.95
N GLU A 4 -19.88 5.08 -29.91
CA GLU A 4 -20.30 3.74 -29.52
C GLU A 4 -20.71 3.75 -28.04
N ASP A 5 -22.01 3.56 -27.82
CA ASP A 5 -22.59 3.44 -26.49
C ASP A 5 -22.30 2.04 -25.96
N HIS A 6 -21.31 1.93 -25.07
CA HIS A 6 -20.88 0.67 -24.47
C HIS A 6 -21.75 0.22 -23.29
N ARG A 7 -22.91 0.83 -23.05
CA ARG A 7 -23.82 0.44 -21.95
C ARG A 7 -24.33 -0.99 -22.03
N TRP A 8 -24.50 -1.54 -23.23
CA TRP A 8 -24.99 -2.90 -23.42
C TRP A 8 -24.09 -3.97 -22.77
N VAL A 9 -22.81 -3.64 -22.58
CA VAL A 9 -21.81 -4.52 -21.97
C VAL A 9 -22.11 -4.79 -20.49
N PHE A 10 -22.86 -3.91 -19.81
CA PHE A 10 -23.28 -4.09 -18.42
C PHE A 10 -24.52 -4.98 -18.25
N GLU A 11 -25.22 -5.36 -19.33
CA GLU A 11 -26.48 -6.11 -19.23
C GLU A 11 -26.33 -7.62 -19.48
N THR A 12 -25.23 -8.08 -20.10
CA THR A 12 -25.10 -9.48 -20.57
C THR A 12 -23.93 -10.28 -19.99
N GLY A 13 -23.08 -9.68 -19.15
CA GLY A 13 -21.96 -10.37 -18.50
C GLY A 13 -22.39 -11.20 -17.29
N ASP A 14 -21.74 -12.33 -17.04
CA ASP A 14 -21.95 -13.12 -15.82
C ASP A 14 -21.27 -12.39 -14.62
N PHE A 15 -22.01 -11.46 -14.01
CA PHE A 15 -21.53 -10.50 -12.99
C PHE A 15 -21.45 -11.06 -11.57
N ALA A 16 -21.23 -12.36 -11.38
CA ALA A 16 -21.18 -12.96 -10.04
C ALA A 16 -20.14 -12.30 -9.10
N ASP A 17 -19.08 -11.71 -9.67
CA ASP A 17 -18.01 -11.01 -8.94
C ASP A 17 -18.30 -9.53 -8.64
N PHE A 18 -19.27 -8.88 -9.31
CA PHE A 18 -19.62 -7.47 -9.07
C PHE A 18 -20.78 -7.35 -8.07
N ARG A 19 -20.54 -7.76 -6.84
CA ARG A 19 -21.47 -7.45 -5.75
C ARG A 19 -21.03 -6.15 -5.10
N ILE A 20 -21.78 -5.06 -5.32
CA ILE A 20 -22.23 -4.06 -4.31
C ILE A 20 -22.33 -2.62 -4.85
N GLU A 21 -21.60 -2.19 -5.87
CA GLU A 21 -21.79 -0.81 -6.37
C GLU A 21 -22.85 -0.64 -7.48
N THR A 22 -23.34 -1.71 -8.06
CA THR A 22 -24.41 -1.68 -9.08
C THR A 22 -25.83 -1.54 -8.52
N LYS A 23 -26.01 -1.54 -7.19
CA LYS A 23 -27.35 -1.37 -6.58
C LYS A 23 -27.93 0.04 -6.73
N LEU A 24 -27.11 1.04 -7.11
CA LEU A 24 -27.53 2.43 -7.31
C LEU A 24 -27.20 3.00 -8.70
N GLY A 25 -26.61 2.19 -9.60
CA GLY A 25 -26.46 2.54 -11.03
C GLY A 25 -25.56 3.73 -11.37
N ILE A 26 -24.87 4.35 -10.41
CA ILE A 26 -23.93 5.45 -10.65
C ILE A 26 -22.77 5.35 -9.65
N SER A 27 -21.78 4.51 -9.95
CA SER A 27 -20.44 4.69 -9.37
C SER A 27 -19.80 5.87 -10.08
N ASN A 28 -19.59 6.97 -9.38
CA ASN A 28 -18.89 8.11 -9.92
C ASN A 28 -17.39 7.78 -9.97
N LEU A 29 -16.96 7.02 -10.98
CA LEU A 29 -15.57 6.63 -11.26
C LEU A 29 -14.79 7.78 -11.92
N ALA A 30 -15.20 9.03 -11.69
CA ALA A 30 -14.61 10.22 -12.28
C ALA A 30 -13.15 10.43 -11.85
N ASP A 31 -12.74 9.79 -10.75
CA ASP A 31 -11.38 9.79 -10.22
C ASP A 31 -10.50 8.67 -10.79
N VAL A 32 -11.07 7.72 -11.55
CA VAL A 32 -10.35 6.58 -12.12
C VAL A 32 -9.84 6.95 -13.49
N ASP A 33 -8.53 6.81 -13.68
CA ASP A 33 -7.93 7.04 -14.98
C ASP A 33 -8.34 5.96 -15.99
N SER A 34 -8.51 6.37 -17.25
CA SER A 34 -8.98 5.48 -18.32
C SER A 34 -8.04 4.30 -18.57
N GLN A 35 -6.76 4.44 -18.23
CA GLN A 35 -5.76 3.39 -18.42
C GLN A 35 -5.94 2.27 -17.39
N THR A 36 -6.06 2.61 -16.10
CA THR A 36 -6.32 1.64 -15.02
C THR A 36 -7.63 0.91 -15.25
N MET A 37 -8.69 1.62 -15.64
CA MET A 37 -9.96 0.99 -16.02
C MET A 37 -9.79 0.06 -17.23
N GLY A 38 -9.06 0.48 -18.26
CA GLY A 38 -8.79 -0.34 -19.44
C GLY A 38 -8.07 -1.66 -19.09
N HIS A 39 -7.08 -1.63 -18.20
CA HIS A 39 -6.40 -2.84 -17.73
C HIS A 39 -7.33 -3.78 -16.96
N LEU A 40 -8.26 -3.24 -16.18
CA LEU A 40 -9.24 -4.04 -15.44
C LEU A 40 -10.29 -4.65 -16.39
N LEU A 41 -10.75 -3.91 -17.39
CA LEU A 41 -11.65 -4.45 -18.40
C LEU A 41 -10.94 -5.54 -19.22
N ASP A 42 -9.68 -5.34 -19.61
CA ASP A 42 -8.88 -6.38 -20.28
C ASP A 42 -8.79 -7.65 -19.43
N PHE A 43 -8.74 -7.54 -18.09
CA PHE A 43 -8.81 -8.70 -17.20
C PHE A 43 -10.14 -9.44 -17.40
N PHE A 44 -11.28 -8.75 -17.29
CA PHE A 44 -12.59 -9.39 -17.39
C PHE A 44 -12.91 -9.95 -18.78
N TYR A 45 -12.46 -9.28 -19.84
CA TYR A 45 -12.72 -9.69 -21.23
C TYR A 45 -11.63 -10.58 -21.83
N ARG A 46 -10.63 -11.01 -21.04
CA ARG A 46 -9.50 -11.79 -21.55
C ARG A 46 -9.92 -13.07 -22.25
N GLY A 47 -11.06 -13.69 -21.88
CA GLY A 47 -11.52 -14.94 -22.50
C GLY A 47 -10.40 -15.99 -22.53
N ASN A 48 -10.01 -16.43 -23.73
CA ASN A 48 -8.88 -17.34 -23.95
C ASN A 48 -7.53 -16.64 -24.20
N THR A 49 -7.52 -15.31 -24.29
CA THR A 49 -6.30 -14.53 -24.48
C THR A 49 -5.62 -14.23 -23.14
N PRO A 50 -4.28 -14.19 -23.10
CA PRO A 50 -3.56 -13.84 -21.89
C PRO A 50 -3.81 -12.37 -21.53
N TRP A 51 -4.07 -12.12 -20.26
CA TRP A 51 -4.28 -10.77 -19.74
C TRP A 51 -3.04 -9.90 -19.92
N LYS A 52 -3.18 -8.76 -20.61
CA LYS A 52 -2.13 -7.76 -20.82
C LYS A 52 -1.99 -6.87 -19.60
N CYS A 53 -1.69 -7.49 -18.46
CA CYS A 53 -1.54 -6.74 -17.23
C CYS A 53 -0.25 -5.91 -17.22
N PRO A 54 -0.32 -4.72 -16.60
CA PRO A 54 0.77 -3.77 -16.59
C PRO A 54 1.99 -4.33 -15.86
N ASP A 55 3.18 -3.97 -16.36
CA ASP A 55 4.43 -4.35 -15.74
C ASP A 55 4.88 -3.37 -14.62
N ASP A 56 4.30 -2.18 -14.60
CA ASP A 56 4.60 -1.15 -13.63
C ASP A 56 3.98 -1.43 -12.25
N MET A 57 4.78 -1.33 -11.18
CA MET A 57 4.33 -1.63 -9.81
C MET A 57 3.29 -0.64 -9.30
N LEU A 58 3.42 0.64 -9.64
CA LEU A 58 2.45 1.65 -9.25
C LEU A 58 1.10 1.41 -9.92
N MET A 59 1.10 1.06 -11.21
CA MET A 59 -0.10 0.68 -11.93
C MET A 59 -0.76 -0.57 -11.35
N LEU A 60 0.03 -1.58 -10.94
CA LEU A 60 -0.48 -2.76 -10.25
C LEU A 60 -1.17 -2.40 -8.93
N ALA A 61 -0.60 -1.49 -8.13
CA ALA A 61 -1.24 -1.03 -6.90
C ALA A 61 -2.54 -0.26 -7.15
N LYS A 62 -2.56 0.64 -8.13
CA LYS A 62 -3.77 1.37 -8.54
C LYS A 62 -4.87 0.41 -9.01
N LEU A 63 -4.48 -0.58 -9.81
CA LEU A 63 -5.38 -1.60 -10.31
C LEU A 63 -5.95 -2.46 -9.18
N TRP A 64 -5.13 -2.83 -8.18
CA TRP A 64 -5.61 -3.56 -7.00
C TRP A 64 -6.66 -2.73 -6.24
N ILE A 65 -6.41 -1.43 -6.02
CA ILE A 65 -7.36 -0.53 -5.34
C ILE A 65 -8.66 -0.39 -6.13
N LEU A 66 -8.57 -0.27 -7.47
CA LEU A 66 -9.76 -0.24 -8.32
C LEU A 66 -10.54 -1.55 -8.23
N ALA A 67 -9.85 -2.69 -8.22
CA ALA A 67 -10.47 -4.00 -8.08
C ALA A 67 -11.16 -4.15 -6.71
N ASP A 68 -10.56 -3.68 -5.63
CA ASP A 68 -11.15 -3.66 -4.28
C ASP A 68 -12.45 -2.83 -4.24
N ARG A 69 -12.44 -1.62 -4.82
CA ARG A 69 -13.63 -0.77 -4.94
C ARG A 69 -14.78 -1.47 -5.66
N LEU A 70 -14.45 -2.22 -6.72
CA LEU A 70 -15.42 -2.96 -7.53
C LEU A 70 -15.71 -4.37 -6.97
N GLN A 71 -15.08 -4.74 -5.86
CA GLN A 71 -15.12 -6.06 -5.22
C GLN A 71 -14.69 -7.23 -6.14
N ALA A 72 -13.84 -6.92 -7.11
CA ALA A 72 -13.27 -7.84 -8.09
C ALA A 72 -12.15 -8.71 -7.49
N THR A 73 -12.52 -9.60 -6.57
CA THR A 73 -11.58 -10.43 -5.79
C THR A 73 -10.62 -11.24 -6.67
N SER A 74 -11.10 -11.77 -7.79
CA SER A 74 -10.29 -12.53 -8.74
C SER A 74 -9.17 -11.68 -9.37
N ALA A 75 -9.43 -10.41 -9.66
CA ALA A 75 -8.44 -9.47 -10.16
C ALA A 75 -7.43 -9.08 -9.07
N MET A 76 -7.90 -8.88 -7.83
CA MET A 76 -7.03 -8.58 -6.69
C MET A 76 -5.99 -9.69 -6.47
N ILE A 77 -6.42 -10.95 -6.41
CA ILE A 77 -5.53 -12.12 -6.22
C ILE A 77 -4.50 -12.23 -7.34
N GLU A 78 -4.91 -12.05 -8.60
CA GLU A 78 -3.98 -12.11 -9.73
C GLU A 78 -2.91 -11.01 -9.65
N VAL A 79 -3.31 -9.79 -9.28
CA VAL A 79 -2.37 -8.68 -9.06
C VAL A 79 -1.39 -9.01 -7.93
N GLU A 80 -1.88 -9.54 -6.81
CA GLU A 80 -1.03 -9.96 -5.69
C GLU A 80 -0.01 -11.03 -6.09
N HIS A 81 -0.44 -12.06 -6.82
CA HIS A 81 0.45 -13.10 -7.35
C HIS A 81 1.54 -12.51 -8.24
N ARG A 82 1.20 -11.58 -9.13
CA ARG A 82 2.17 -10.93 -10.01
C ARG A 82 3.16 -10.08 -9.25
N VAL A 83 2.71 -9.30 -8.28
CA VAL A 83 3.60 -8.50 -7.43
C VAL A 83 4.54 -9.40 -6.63
N LYS A 84 4.01 -10.46 -6.02
CA LYS A 84 4.82 -11.43 -5.28
C LYS A 84 5.86 -12.09 -6.18
N SER A 85 5.47 -12.50 -7.40
CA SER A 85 6.39 -13.08 -8.38
C SER A 85 7.52 -12.12 -8.75
N LYS A 86 7.21 -10.84 -8.97
CA LYS A 86 8.21 -9.80 -9.26
C LYS A 86 9.18 -9.56 -8.12
N LEU A 87 8.68 -9.56 -6.89
CA LEU A 87 9.46 -9.27 -5.69
C LEU A 87 10.13 -10.52 -5.08
N ASN A 88 9.94 -11.70 -5.67
CA ASN A 88 10.49 -12.96 -5.16
C ASN A 88 12.03 -12.96 -5.08
N GLY A 89 12.70 -12.18 -5.93
CA GLY A 89 14.15 -12.01 -5.88
C GLY A 89 14.57 -10.84 -4.99
N LEU A 90 15.60 -11.04 -4.14
CA LEU A 90 16.23 -9.95 -3.36
C LEU A 90 16.67 -8.78 -4.24
N SER A 91 17.20 -9.08 -5.43
CA SER A 91 17.58 -8.06 -6.42
C SER A 91 16.40 -7.23 -6.91
N ASN A 92 15.16 -7.71 -6.81
CA ASN A 92 14.00 -7.01 -7.34
C ASN A 92 13.25 -6.22 -6.26
N LYS A 93 13.60 -6.44 -4.98
CA LYS A 93 12.96 -5.73 -3.86
C LYS A 93 13.13 -4.22 -3.99
N PHE A 94 14.22 -3.73 -4.59
CA PHE A 94 14.46 -2.30 -4.77
C PHE A 94 13.40 -1.57 -5.62
N ILE A 95 12.58 -2.30 -6.38
CA ILE A 95 11.53 -1.73 -7.23
C ILE A 95 10.49 -1.02 -6.36
N VAL A 96 10.32 -1.42 -5.09
CA VAL A 96 9.34 -0.79 -4.20
C VAL A 96 9.80 0.50 -3.53
N ALA A 97 11.07 0.90 -3.70
CA ALA A 97 11.59 2.16 -3.16
C ALA A 97 11.19 3.37 -4.02
N ASP A 98 9.89 3.52 -4.21
CA ASP A 98 9.25 4.70 -4.77
C ASP A 98 8.24 5.19 -3.73
N CYS A 99 8.40 6.43 -3.26
CA CYS A 99 7.48 7.04 -2.30
C CYS A 99 6.03 7.02 -2.81
N THR A 100 5.81 7.20 -4.12
CA THR A 100 4.48 7.19 -4.73
C THR A 100 3.80 5.83 -4.60
N LEU A 101 4.57 4.74 -4.78
CA LEU A 101 4.05 3.39 -4.61
C LEU A 101 3.74 3.11 -3.14
N LEU A 102 4.68 3.42 -2.24
CA LEU A 102 4.50 3.24 -0.80
C LEU A 102 3.30 4.04 -0.30
N ASP A 103 3.16 5.29 -0.76
CA ASP A 103 2.03 6.14 -0.45
C ASP A 103 0.74 5.49 -0.95
N THR A 104 0.69 5.05 -2.21
CA THR A 104 -0.51 4.44 -2.80
C THR A 104 -0.95 3.20 -2.01
N VAL A 105 -0.03 2.30 -1.70
CA VAL A 105 -0.33 1.04 -1.00
C VAL A 105 -0.70 1.28 0.45
N PHE A 106 0.07 2.10 1.18
CA PHE A 106 -0.10 2.28 2.61
C PHE A 106 -1.08 3.38 3.00
N HIS A 107 -1.54 4.24 2.09
CA HIS A 107 -2.68 5.12 2.35
C HIS A 107 -4.02 4.39 2.20
N HIS A 108 -4.09 3.34 1.39
CA HIS A 108 -5.30 2.56 1.22
C HIS A 108 -5.35 1.38 2.19
N LYS A 109 -6.15 1.49 3.27
CA LYS A 109 -6.14 0.51 4.37
C LYS A 109 -6.28 -0.95 3.91
N ALA A 110 -7.27 -1.25 3.06
CA ALA A 110 -7.48 -2.62 2.57
C ALA A 110 -6.29 -3.12 1.74
N CYS A 111 -5.61 -2.24 1.00
CA CYS A 111 -4.43 -2.58 0.21
C CYS A 111 -3.21 -2.81 1.10
N ALA A 112 -3.07 -2.02 2.17
CA ALA A 112 -2.01 -2.16 3.15
C ALA A 112 -2.09 -3.50 3.88
N GLU A 113 -3.31 -3.96 4.17
CA GLU A 113 -3.62 -5.21 4.89
C GLU A 113 -3.70 -6.45 3.97
N SER A 114 -3.57 -6.29 2.65
CA SER A 114 -3.68 -7.38 1.69
C SER A 114 -2.35 -8.09 1.38
N GLY A 115 -2.40 -9.10 0.51
CA GLY A 115 -1.19 -9.78 0.00
C GLY A 115 -0.26 -8.83 -0.76
N LEU A 116 -0.81 -7.76 -1.35
CA LEU A 116 -0.03 -6.70 -2.00
C LEU A 116 0.73 -5.87 -0.96
N GLY A 117 0.04 -5.40 0.08
CA GLY A 117 0.64 -4.66 1.18
C GLY A 117 1.72 -5.46 1.90
N TYR A 118 1.51 -6.78 2.07
CA TYR A 118 2.54 -7.70 2.54
C TYR A 118 3.80 -7.68 1.68
N ALA A 119 3.67 -7.96 0.37
CA ALA A 119 4.81 -8.07 -0.52
C ALA A 119 5.60 -6.76 -0.62
N VAL A 120 4.90 -5.62 -0.67
CA VAL A 120 5.52 -4.29 -0.70
C VAL A 120 6.17 -3.96 0.63
N GLY A 121 5.53 -4.26 1.76
CA GLY A 121 6.08 -4.03 3.09
C GLY A 121 7.34 -4.86 3.36
N GLU A 122 7.33 -6.13 2.98
CA GLU A 122 8.49 -7.03 3.06
C GLU A 122 9.66 -6.50 2.21
N ALA A 123 9.39 -6.10 0.97
CA ALA A 123 10.40 -5.55 0.09
C ALA A 123 10.99 -4.23 0.62
N ALA A 124 10.15 -3.34 1.17
CA ALA A 124 10.60 -2.10 1.77
C ALA A 124 11.47 -2.34 3.02
N CYS A 125 11.08 -3.30 3.86
CA CYS A 125 11.87 -3.72 5.01
C CYS A 125 13.24 -4.28 4.60
N ALA A 126 13.30 -5.13 3.58
CA ALA A 126 14.55 -5.67 3.08
C ALA A 126 15.52 -4.57 2.59
N ILE A 127 15.01 -3.49 1.98
CA ILE A 127 15.83 -2.34 1.56
C ILE A 127 16.38 -1.58 2.76
N LEU A 128 15.59 -1.44 3.84
CA LEU A 128 16.05 -0.79 5.06
C LEU A 128 17.17 -1.60 5.74
N ILE A 129 17.04 -2.93 5.75
CA ILE A 129 18.05 -3.84 6.31
C ILE A 129 19.33 -3.81 5.47
N ASP A 130 19.23 -3.78 4.13
CA ASP A 130 20.38 -3.74 3.21
C ASP A 130 20.80 -2.31 2.80
N ARG A 131 20.84 -1.39 3.78
CA ARG A 131 21.22 0.01 3.55
C ARG A 131 22.59 0.19 2.92
N SER A 132 23.52 -0.73 3.15
CA SER A 132 24.83 -0.74 2.50
C SER A 132 24.74 -0.88 0.99
N GLN A 133 23.78 -1.67 0.50
CA GLN A 133 23.61 -1.92 -0.92
C GLN A 133 22.77 -0.81 -1.60
N TYR A 134 21.82 -0.20 -0.87
CA TYR A 134 20.88 0.76 -1.44
C TYR A 134 20.67 2.04 -0.61
N PRO A 135 21.72 2.80 -0.26
CA PRO A 135 21.64 3.89 0.72
C PRO A 135 20.56 4.93 0.40
N LYS A 136 20.53 5.44 -0.84
CA LYS A 136 19.54 6.44 -1.27
C LYS A 136 18.09 5.93 -1.18
N LYS A 137 17.87 4.64 -1.45
CA LYS A 137 16.53 4.03 -1.43
C LYS A 137 16.08 3.76 -0.01
N SER A 138 16.98 3.30 0.86
CA SER A 138 16.71 3.15 2.28
C SER A 138 16.37 4.49 2.92
N ASP A 139 17.04 5.58 2.54
CA ASP A 139 16.71 6.94 3.03
C ASP A 139 15.29 7.36 2.64
N LEU A 140 14.84 7.04 1.42
CA LEU A 140 13.48 7.33 0.95
C LEU A 140 12.43 6.52 1.70
N VAL A 141 12.67 5.22 1.89
CA VAL A 141 11.77 4.34 2.64
C VAL A 141 11.70 4.78 4.11
N GLU A 142 12.84 5.11 4.73
CA GLU A 142 12.91 5.59 6.11
C GLU A 142 12.15 6.92 6.28
N LYS A 143 12.35 7.86 5.35
CA LYS A 143 11.61 9.12 5.33
C LYS A 143 10.10 8.87 5.24
N HIS A 144 9.66 8.02 4.31
CA HIS A 144 8.25 7.69 4.14
C HIS A 144 7.65 7.06 5.40
N ALA A 145 8.33 6.11 6.03
CA ALA A 145 7.87 5.50 7.29
C ALA A 145 7.75 6.54 8.43
N ARG A 146 8.67 7.51 8.50
CA ARG A 146 8.56 8.60 9.48
C ARG A 146 7.34 9.50 9.22
N GLU A 147 7.00 9.76 7.97
CA GLU A 147 5.90 10.63 7.56
C GLU A 147 4.52 9.92 7.61
N ASN A 148 4.49 8.60 7.39
CA ASN A 148 3.26 7.80 7.32
C ASN A 148 3.22 6.72 8.41
N ILE A 149 2.38 6.92 9.43
CA ILE A 149 2.25 6.00 10.58
C ILE A 149 1.74 4.62 10.18
N LEU A 150 0.81 4.55 9.22
CA LEU A 150 0.23 3.29 8.77
C LEU A 150 1.30 2.49 8.02
N SER A 151 2.06 3.15 7.15
CA SER A 151 3.22 2.55 6.49
C SER A 151 4.24 2.01 7.48
N ALA A 152 4.64 2.80 8.49
CA ALA A 152 5.57 2.35 9.53
C ALA A 152 5.04 1.13 10.29
N ASN A 153 3.77 1.16 10.72
CA ASN A 153 3.17 0.06 11.46
C ASN A 153 3.09 -1.21 10.62
N MET A 154 2.70 -1.10 9.35
CA MET A 154 2.63 -2.25 8.46
C MET A 154 4.02 -2.79 8.13
N MET A 155 5.01 -1.94 7.86
CA MET A 155 6.40 -2.37 7.69
C MET A 155 6.94 -3.10 8.92
N LEU A 156 6.68 -2.60 10.13
CA LEU A 156 7.09 -3.25 11.39
C LEU A 156 6.36 -4.58 11.63
N PHE A 157 5.07 -4.63 11.36
CA PHE A 157 4.28 -5.84 11.45
C PHE A 157 4.85 -6.93 10.53
N TRP A 158 5.17 -6.57 9.29
CA TRP A 158 5.74 -7.50 8.32
C TRP A 158 7.19 -7.87 8.62
N ALA A 159 8.01 -6.94 9.13
CA ALA A 159 9.35 -7.25 9.63
C ALA A 159 9.31 -8.32 10.75
N SER A 160 8.35 -8.18 11.68
CA SER A 160 8.16 -9.14 12.77
C SER A 160 7.79 -10.54 12.25
N ARG A 161 6.91 -10.60 11.24
CA ARG A 161 6.55 -11.86 10.54
C ARG A 161 7.70 -12.45 9.74
N TYR A 162 8.55 -11.60 9.15
CA TYR A 162 9.74 -12.04 8.45
C TYR A 162 10.72 -12.73 9.41
N LYS A 163 10.93 -12.17 10.60
CA LYS A 163 11.77 -12.79 11.65
C LYS A 163 11.26 -14.18 12.05
N GLU A 164 9.96 -14.33 12.27
CA GLU A 164 9.33 -15.61 12.65
C GLU A 164 9.44 -16.68 11.56
N ASN A 165 9.39 -16.30 10.28
CA ASN A 165 9.47 -17.24 9.15
C ASN A 165 10.89 -17.41 8.59
N SER A 166 11.87 -16.62 9.07
CA SER A 166 13.25 -16.66 8.56
C SER A 166 14.03 -17.91 8.97
N ASP A 167 13.53 -18.69 9.93
CA ASP A 167 14.07 -20.02 10.27
C ASP A 167 13.82 -21.05 9.14
N GLU A 168 12.83 -20.85 8.26
CA GLU A 168 12.56 -21.74 7.11
C GLU A 168 13.33 -21.35 5.83
N PHE A 169 13.95 -20.16 5.78
CA PHE A 169 14.73 -19.68 4.63
C PHE A 169 16.24 -19.94 4.76
N GLU A 170 16.61 -21.01 5.48
CA GLU A 170 18.00 -21.40 5.75
C GLU A 170 18.75 -21.98 4.52
N PHE A 171 18.13 -22.12 3.35
CA PHE A 171 18.74 -22.91 2.27
C PHE A 171 19.66 -22.17 1.28
N THR A 172 19.92 -20.86 1.38
CA THR A 172 20.94 -20.24 0.48
C THR A 172 21.64 -18.97 0.96
N TYR A 173 21.91 -18.76 2.26
CA TYR A 173 22.73 -17.61 2.67
C TYR A 173 23.69 -17.92 3.84
N ARG A 174 24.72 -18.71 3.56
CA ARG A 174 25.90 -18.84 4.44
C ARG A 174 26.72 -17.55 4.45
N SER A 175 26.42 -16.62 5.36
CA SER A 175 27.43 -15.78 6.00
C SER A 175 26.91 -15.24 7.34
N SER A 176 27.16 -15.99 8.40
CA SER A 176 26.65 -15.78 9.76
C SER A 176 27.05 -14.43 10.39
N THR A 177 28.08 -13.75 9.85
CA THR A 177 28.51 -12.44 10.33
C THR A 177 27.65 -11.30 9.80
N VAL A 178 27.20 -11.40 8.54
CA VAL A 178 26.32 -10.40 7.92
C VAL A 178 24.91 -10.50 8.52
N MET A 179 24.46 -11.72 8.85
CA MET A 179 23.13 -11.96 9.40
C MET A 179 23.00 -11.48 10.85
N LYS A 180 24.00 -11.71 11.70
CA LYS A 180 24.02 -11.16 13.07
C LYS A 180 24.00 -9.62 13.05
N GLN A 181 24.82 -9.01 12.20
CA GLN A 181 24.80 -7.55 11.99
C GLN A 181 23.49 -7.04 11.38
N ARG A 182 22.71 -7.87 10.68
CA ARG A 182 21.40 -7.50 10.13
C ARG A 182 20.31 -7.56 11.20
N ILE A 183 20.30 -8.62 12.02
CA ILE A 183 19.37 -8.76 13.15
C ILE A 183 19.62 -7.66 14.18
N ASP A 184 20.87 -7.39 14.54
CA ASP A 184 21.23 -6.33 15.48
C ASP A 184 20.82 -4.94 14.95
N ARG A 185 20.98 -4.70 13.65
CA ARG A 185 20.53 -3.45 12.99
C ARG A 185 19.02 -3.35 12.84
N GLU A 186 18.32 -4.46 12.70
CA GLU A 186 16.86 -4.52 12.62
C GLU A 186 16.23 -4.24 13.99
N GLU A 187 16.80 -4.80 15.06
CA GLU A 187 16.40 -4.48 16.44
C GLU A 187 16.67 -3.01 16.76
N GLU A 188 17.84 -2.48 16.39
CA GLU A 188 18.15 -1.04 16.51
C GLU A 188 17.17 -0.17 15.71
N PHE A 189 16.84 -0.56 14.48
CA PHE A 189 15.89 0.17 13.63
C PHE A 189 14.48 0.15 14.21
N ARG A 190 14.01 -1.02 14.66
CA ARG A 190 12.70 -1.20 15.30
C ARG A 190 12.61 -0.34 16.56
N ASP A 191 13.61 -0.40 17.42
CA ASP A 191 13.65 0.35 18.67
C ASP A 191 13.71 1.86 18.41
N LYS A 192 14.46 2.30 17.39
CA LYS A 192 14.51 3.69 16.96
C LYS A 192 13.18 4.17 16.39
N LEU A 193 12.51 3.38 15.55
CA LEU A 193 11.21 3.75 14.97
C LEU A 193 10.12 3.80 16.03
N ILE A 194 10.10 2.84 16.96
CA ILE A 194 9.17 2.82 18.10
C ILE A 194 9.44 4.02 19.02
N SER A 195 10.70 4.32 19.32
CA SER A 195 11.09 5.47 20.15
C SER A 195 10.68 6.81 19.52
N GLU A 196 10.92 7.01 18.22
CA GLU A 196 10.56 8.25 17.50
C GLU A 196 9.03 8.45 17.38
N LYS A 197 8.24 7.38 17.26
CA LYS A 197 6.78 7.46 17.15
C LYS A 197 6.09 7.59 18.51
N MET A 198 6.64 7.00 19.58
CA MET A 198 6.11 7.12 20.95
C MET A 198 6.44 8.47 21.61
N THR A 199 7.47 9.17 21.15
CA THR A 199 7.92 10.46 21.74
C THR A 199 7.27 11.70 21.13
N LYS A 200 6.50 11.58 20.04
CA LYS A 200 5.75 12.69 19.45
C LYS A 200 4.24 12.45 19.59
N PRO A 201 3.57 13.01 20.61
CA PRO A 201 2.12 12.97 20.66
C PRO A 201 1.56 13.72 19.44
N SER A 202 0.70 13.05 18.68
CA SER A 202 -0.12 13.65 17.62
C SER A 202 -0.78 14.90 18.18
N ARG A 203 -0.41 16.08 17.66
CA ARG A 203 -1.15 17.32 17.89
C ARG A 203 -2.51 17.19 17.20
N ILE A 204 -3.43 16.48 17.85
CA ILE A 204 -4.85 16.61 17.60
C ILE A 204 -5.23 17.99 18.16
N LEU A 205 -5.55 18.90 17.26
CA LEU A 205 -6.14 20.19 17.56
C LEU A 205 -7.48 19.96 18.29
N THR A 206 -7.45 19.95 19.61
CA THR A 206 -8.64 20.18 20.43
C THR A 206 -8.81 21.68 20.61
N SER A 207 -9.50 22.34 19.67
CA SER A 207 -10.11 23.64 19.96
C SER A 207 -11.46 23.40 20.63
N GLY A 208 -11.45 23.29 21.96
CA GLY A 208 -12.65 23.45 22.78
C GLY A 208 -13.03 24.94 22.88
N PRO A 209 -14.32 25.28 23.01
CA PRO A 209 -14.75 26.66 23.16
C PRO A 209 -14.54 27.10 24.62
N ASP A 210 -13.64 28.06 24.82
CA ASP A 210 -13.46 28.73 26.12
C ASP A 210 -14.68 29.60 26.42
N ALA A 211 -15.41 29.19 27.46
CA ALA A 211 -16.40 29.99 28.11
C ALA A 211 -15.76 30.84 29.23
N THR A 212 -16.24 32.08 29.31
CA THR A 212 -16.28 33.00 30.45
C THR A 212 -15.10 33.94 30.71
N THR A 213 -15.38 35.25 30.61
CA THR A 213 -15.32 36.11 31.80
C THR A 213 -16.24 37.33 31.66
N SER A 214 -17.13 37.45 32.65
CA SER A 214 -18.01 38.59 32.89
C SER A 214 -17.25 39.68 33.67
N LYS A 215 -17.41 40.96 33.30
CA LYS A 215 -17.16 42.09 34.20
C LYS A 215 -18.07 43.28 33.89
N LYS A 216 -19.00 43.53 34.82
CA LYS A 216 -19.77 44.77 35.03
C LYS A 216 -18.87 46.00 35.23
N ARG A 217 -19.22 47.16 34.65
CA ARG A 217 -19.62 48.39 35.40
C ARG A 217 -19.94 49.60 34.49
N LYS A 218 -21.19 50.09 34.62
CA LYS A 218 -21.69 51.47 34.83
C LYS A 218 -21.20 52.68 33.98
N GLN A 219 -22.23 53.34 33.39
CA GLN A 219 -22.68 54.76 33.53
C GLN A 219 -22.36 55.83 32.45
N SER A 220 -23.35 56.73 32.31
CA SER A 220 -23.56 57.94 31.46
C SER A 220 -24.00 57.64 30.02
N SER A 221 -25.13 58.13 29.49
CA SER A 221 -26.09 59.20 29.88
C SER A 221 -27.52 58.80 29.48
#